data_AF-A0A1H6EWM0-F1
#
_entry.id   AF-A0A1H6EWM0-F1
#
_cell.length_a   1.000
_cell.length_b   1.000
_cell.length_c   1.000
_cell.angle_alpha   90.00
_cell.angle_beta   90.00
_cell.angle_gamma   90.00
#
_symmetry.space_group_name_H-M   'P 1'
#
loop_
_entity.id
_entity.type
_entity.pdbx_description
1 polymer ?
#
loop_
_entity_poly.entity_id
_entity_poly.type
_entity_poly.pdbx_seq_one_letter_code
_entity_poly.pdbx_strand_id
1 'polypeptide(L)'
;MTTPPAGPLMPLTGAQAGIWFAQRLDPANPVYNTAGRVDLRGPLDAAVFERALARCLAEAEPLRLRFTEEPAQYLREYDSLRGSLTVLDLRGEADPEAAADAWMRADLRTPVAEAWRPYVGGVIETHDVACGHKGMIRPGPMAEIGAMVAARLQEPTS
;
A
#
# COMPACT_ATOMS: atom_id res chain seq x y z
N MET A 1 8.89 5.72 15.98
CA MET A 1 7.96 6.55 16.77
C MET A 1 7.87 7.90 16.10
N THR A 2 6.72 8.26 15.53
CA THR A 2 6.51 9.59 14.93
C THR A 2 5.49 10.30 15.79
N THR A 3 5.96 11.21 16.64
CA THR A 3 5.10 12.06 17.46
C THR A 3 4.13 12.81 16.53
N PRO A 4 2.81 12.83 16.82
CA PRO A 4 1.88 13.60 16.00
C PRO A 4 2.28 15.09 16.05
N PRO A 5 2.37 15.79 14.90
CA PRO A 5 2.53 17.23 14.86
C PRO A 5 1.31 17.90 15.53
N ALA A 6 1.48 19.17 15.90
CA ALA A 6 0.59 19.98 16.75
C ALA A 6 -0.80 20.34 16.15
N GLY A 7 -1.40 19.46 15.34
CA GLY A 7 -2.75 19.62 14.81
C GLY A 7 -3.83 18.96 15.67
N PRO A 8 -5.10 19.34 15.53
CA PRO A 8 -6.20 18.71 16.26
C PRO A 8 -6.40 17.26 15.82
N LEU A 9 -6.55 16.36 16.79
CA LEU A 9 -6.95 14.98 16.55
C LEU A 9 -8.44 14.94 16.21
N MET A 10 -8.78 14.19 15.17
CA MET A 10 -10.15 13.99 14.70
C MET A 10 -10.52 12.51 14.81
N PRO A 11 -11.79 12.19 15.10
CA PRO A 11 -12.27 10.81 15.12
C PRO A 11 -12.22 10.20 13.71
N LEU A 12 -12.04 8.89 13.63
CA LEU A 12 -12.20 8.14 12.38
C LEU A 12 -13.66 8.08 11.98
N THR A 13 -13.94 8.11 10.68
CA THR A 13 -15.25 7.70 10.14
C THR A 13 -15.46 6.20 10.38
N GLY A 14 -16.71 5.73 10.33
CA GLY A 14 -17.01 4.31 10.52
C GLY A 14 -16.25 3.38 9.56
N ALA A 15 -16.09 3.78 8.29
CA ALA A 15 -15.32 3.03 7.30
C ALA A 15 -13.81 3.03 7.60
N GLN A 16 -13.25 4.19 7.97
CA GLN A 16 -11.84 4.30 8.37
C GLN A 16 -11.54 3.47 9.63
N ALA A 17 -12.43 3.49 10.62
CA ALA A 17 -12.29 2.68 11.83
C ALA A 17 -12.29 1.18 11.49
N GLY A 18 -13.18 0.72 10.62
CA GLY A 18 -13.21 -0.69 10.18
C GLY A 18 -11.89 -1.13 9.55
N ILE A 19 -11.34 -0.33 8.62
CA ILE A 19 -10.04 -0.61 8.00
C ILE A 19 -8.91 -0.54 9.04
N TRP A 20 -8.91 0.47 9.91
CA TRP A 20 -7.89 0.65 10.93
C TRP A 20 -7.84 -0.53 11.92
N PHE A 21 -9.00 -1.02 12.37
CA PHE A 21 -9.09 -2.20 13.24
C PHE A 21 -8.68 -3.48 12.50
N ALA A 22 -9.06 -3.64 11.23
CA ALA A 22 -8.65 -4.79 10.44
C ALA A 22 -7.13 -4.80 10.19
N GLN A 23 -6.54 -3.66 9.82
CA GLN A 23 -5.09 -3.50 9.66
C GLN A 23 -4.36 -3.67 11.00
N ARG A 24 -4.99 -3.39 12.14
CA ARG A 24 -4.44 -3.69 13.48
C ARG A 24 -4.30 -5.18 13.76
N LEU A 25 -5.23 -5.99 13.25
CA LEU A 25 -5.23 -7.44 13.44
C LEU A 25 -4.17 -8.13 12.57
N ASP A 26 -3.93 -7.59 11.37
CA ASP A 26 -2.93 -8.09 10.44
C ASP A 26 -2.18 -6.93 9.75
N PRO A 27 -1.20 -6.30 10.45
CA PRO A 27 -0.53 -5.10 9.95
C PRO A 27 0.34 -5.32 8.72
N ALA A 28 0.76 -6.57 8.48
CA ALA A 28 1.56 -6.95 7.33
C ALA A 28 0.72 -7.14 6.05
N ASN A 29 -0.60 -7.20 6.19
CA ASN A 29 -1.47 -7.44 5.05
C ASN A 29 -1.57 -6.20 4.17
N PRO A 30 -1.08 -6.23 2.91
CA PRO A 30 -1.22 -5.11 1.99
C PRO A 30 -2.64 -5.03 1.43
N VAL A 31 -3.60 -5.79 1.98
CA VAL A 31 -4.94 -5.91 1.41
C VAL A 31 -5.63 -4.57 1.22
N TYR A 32 -5.34 -3.56 2.04
CA TYR A 32 -5.96 -2.25 1.92
C TYR A 32 -5.18 -1.29 0.99
N ASN A 33 -4.06 -1.72 0.40
CA ASN A 33 -3.36 -0.96 -0.63
C ASN A 33 -4.21 -0.88 -1.90
N THR A 34 -4.27 0.32 -2.50
CA THR A 34 -4.97 0.55 -3.77
C THR A 34 -4.07 1.37 -4.70
N ALA A 35 -3.99 0.99 -5.98
CA ALA A 35 -3.33 1.76 -7.01
C ALA A 35 -4.20 1.87 -8.27
N GLY A 36 -3.90 2.87 -9.09
CA GLY A 36 -4.49 3.07 -10.40
C GLY A 36 -3.41 3.42 -11.42
N ARG A 37 -3.66 3.11 -12.69
CA ARG A 37 -2.80 3.45 -13.84
C ARG A 37 -3.55 4.41 -14.75
N VAL A 38 -2.85 5.44 -15.24
CA VAL A 38 -3.35 6.36 -16.25
C VAL A 38 -2.35 6.40 -17.39
N ASP A 39 -2.79 6.02 -18.59
CA ASP A 39 -1.96 6.07 -19.79
C ASP A 39 -2.12 7.43 -20.48
N LEU A 40 -1.02 8.19 -20.55
CA LEU A 40 -0.96 9.47 -21.24
C LEU A 40 -0.38 9.27 -22.64
N ARG A 41 -1.13 9.63 -23.67
CA ARG A 41 -0.68 9.56 -25.07
C ARG A 41 -0.22 10.92 -25.54
N GLY A 42 1.09 11.09 -25.71
CA GLY A 42 1.71 12.33 -26.20
C GLY A 42 2.94 12.73 -25.39
N PRO A 43 3.61 13.82 -25.75
CA PRO A 43 4.75 14.33 -25.00
C PRO A 43 4.29 14.78 -23.60
N LEU A 44 5.01 14.34 -22.57
CA LEU A 44 4.83 14.77 -21.19
C LEU A 44 6.03 15.62 -20.77
N ASP A 45 5.78 16.87 -20.38
CA ASP A 45 6.79 17.68 -19.70
C ASP A 45 6.80 17.28 -18.21
N ALA A 46 7.82 16.52 -17.81
CA ALA A 46 7.95 16.00 -16.45
C ALA A 46 8.02 17.11 -15.39
N ALA A 47 8.65 18.26 -15.70
CA ALA A 47 8.78 19.36 -14.74
C ALA A 47 7.43 20.08 -14.53
N VAL A 48 6.64 20.25 -15.59
CA VAL A 48 5.27 20.78 -15.49
C VAL A 48 4.39 19.80 -14.73
N PHE A 49 4.47 18.50 -15.04
CA PHE A 49 3.70 17.46 -14.38
C PHE A 49 4.00 17.38 -12.88
N GLU A 50 5.28 17.42 -12.48
CA GLU A 50 5.69 17.42 -11.07
C GLU A 50 5.09 18.61 -10.30
N ARG A 51 5.09 19.82 -10.89
CA ARG A 51 4.47 21.00 -10.28
C ARG A 51 2.95 20.86 -10.15
N ALA A 52 2.28 20.32 -11.18
CA ALA A 52 0.84 20.09 -11.14
C ALA A 52 0.47 19.05 -10.08
N LEU A 53 1.22 17.95 -9.99
CA LEU A 53 1.03 16.92 -8.97
C LEU A 53 1.25 17.46 -7.56
N ALA A 54 2.30 18.26 -7.35
CA ALA A 54 2.58 18.89 -6.06
C ALA A 54 1.43 19.80 -5.60
N ARG A 55 0.81 20.53 -6.53
CA ARG A 55 -0.37 21.34 -6.24
C ARG A 55 -1.59 20.48 -5.89
N CYS A 56 -1.88 19.44 -6.68
CA CYS A 56 -2.95 18.50 -6.38
C CYS A 56 -2.81 17.87 -4.99
N LEU A 57 -1.61 17.44 -4.58
CA LEU A 57 -1.40 16.87 -3.26
C LEU A 57 -1.56 17.88 -2.12
N ALA A 58 -1.16 19.14 -2.34
CA ALA A 58 -1.37 20.21 -1.37
C ALA A 58 -2.88 20.48 -1.16
N GLU A 59 -3.66 20.50 -2.26
CA GLU A 59 -5.10 20.75 -2.24
C GLU A 59 -5.90 19.53 -1.73
N ALA A 60 -5.44 18.31 -1.98
CA ALA A 60 -6.13 17.07 -1.59
C ALA A 60 -5.89 16.68 -0.12
N GLU A 61 -6.70 17.20 0.79
CA GLU A 61 -6.68 16.87 2.22
C GLU A 61 -6.60 15.36 2.54
N PRO A 62 -7.33 14.44 1.88
CA PRO A 62 -7.27 13.03 2.22
C PRO A 62 -5.88 12.40 2.06
N LEU A 63 -5.03 12.92 1.16
CA LEU A 63 -3.67 12.43 0.94
C LEU A 63 -2.69 12.90 2.02
N ARG A 64 -3.11 13.89 2.81
CA ARG A 64 -2.36 14.49 3.92
C ARG A 64 -2.80 13.95 5.29
N LEU A 65 -3.83 13.13 5.32
CA LEU A 65 -4.27 12.45 6.55
C LEU A 65 -3.21 11.45 7.02
N ARG A 66 -3.03 11.41 8.34
CA ARG A 66 -2.24 10.42 9.05
C ARG A 66 -3.06 9.86 10.20
N PHE A 67 -2.78 8.63 10.58
CA PHE A 67 -3.50 7.90 11.62
C PHE A 67 -2.57 7.65 12.81
N THR A 68 -3.12 7.67 14.02
CA THR A 68 -2.34 7.46 15.25
C THR A 68 -2.40 6.01 15.73
N GLU A 69 -1.73 5.73 16.85
CA GLU A 69 -1.82 4.43 17.53
C GLU A 69 -3.16 4.24 18.24
N GLU A 70 -3.88 5.31 18.53
CA GLU A 70 -5.30 5.30 18.90
C GLU A 70 -6.16 5.49 17.64
N PRO A 71 -7.46 5.16 17.67
CA PRO A 71 -8.34 5.34 16.51
C PRO A 71 -8.67 6.83 16.28
N ALA A 72 -7.66 7.61 15.88
CA ALA A 72 -7.74 9.01 15.53
C ALA A 72 -6.90 9.32 14.28
N GLN A 73 -7.23 10.44 13.64
CA GLN A 73 -6.54 10.96 12.48
C GLN A 73 -6.19 12.44 12.65
N TYR A 74 -5.18 12.89 11.94
CA TYR A 74 -4.80 14.30 11.89
C TYR A 74 -4.33 14.67 10.47
N LEU A 75 -4.39 15.96 10.15
CA LEU A 75 -3.83 16.48 8.91
C LEU A 75 -2.36 16.83 9.12
N ARG A 76 -1.49 16.25 8.31
CA ARG A 76 -0.09 16.67 8.23
C ARG A 76 0.00 17.91 7.35
N GLU A 77 0.80 18.88 7.76
CA GLU A 77 1.21 19.96 6.86
C GLU A 77 1.96 19.37 5.67
N TYR A 78 1.62 19.89 4.48
CA TYR A 78 2.29 19.48 3.26
C TYR A 78 3.52 20.34 3.08
N ASP A 79 4.69 19.71 3.18
CA ASP A 79 5.99 20.38 3.08
C ASP A 79 6.44 20.43 1.60
N SER A 80 6.64 19.28 0.95
CA SER A 80 6.77 19.19 -0.51
C SER A 80 6.72 17.75 -1.02
N LEU A 81 6.59 17.60 -2.34
CA LEU A 81 6.86 16.36 -3.09
C LEU A 81 8.30 16.22 -3.55
N ARG A 82 9.18 17.21 -3.29
CA ARG A 82 10.52 17.23 -3.89
C ARG A 82 11.26 15.95 -3.54
N GLY A 83 11.65 15.20 -4.57
CA GLY A 83 12.36 13.92 -4.42
C GLY A 83 11.49 12.70 -4.11
N SER A 84 10.15 12.80 -4.15
CA SER A 84 9.23 11.68 -3.88
C SER A 84 8.59 11.07 -5.15
N LEU A 85 8.77 11.69 -6.32
CA LEU A 85 8.30 11.14 -7.60
C LEU A 85 9.37 10.24 -8.22
N THR A 86 9.09 8.95 -8.33
CA THR A 86 9.96 8.02 -9.05
C THR A 86 9.67 8.10 -10.54
N VAL A 87 10.68 8.43 -11.33
CA VAL A 87 10.62 8.44 -12.81
C VAL A 87 11.46 7.28 -13.32
N LEU A 88 10.81 6.36 -14.05
CA LEU A 88 11.47 5.21 -14.67
C LEU A 88 11.41 5.36 -16.19
N ASP A 89 12.56 5.28 -16.84
CA ASP A 89 12.66 5.20 -18.29
C ASP A 89 12.76 3.73 -18.71
N LEU A 90 11.63 3.18 -19.17
CA LEU A 90 11.51 1.77 -19.56
C LEU A 90 11.66 1.58 -21.08
N ARG A 91 12.03 2.61 -21.83
CA ARG A 91 12.11 2.52 -23.31
C ARG A 91 13.15 1.50 -23.79
N GLY A 92 14.11 1.14 -22.94
CA GLY A 92 15.13 0.12 -23.22
C GLY A 92 14.69 -1.31 -22.92
N GLU A 93 13.54 -1.52 -22.29
CA GLU A 93 13.02 -2.85 -21.98
C GLU A 93 12.48 -3.55 -23.24
N ALA A 94 12.56 -4.88 -23.26
CA ALA A 94 12.01 -5.67 -24.37
C ALA A 94 10.48 -5.53 -24.49
N ASP A 95 9.81 -5.35 -23.34
CA ASP A 95 8.38 -5.02 -23.24
C ASP A 95 8.20 -3.94 -22.15
N PRO A 96 8.20 -2.64 -22.53
CA PRO A 96 8.10 -1.54 -21.57
C PRO A 96 6.79 -1.53 -20.78
N GLU A 97 5.69 -1.98 -21.39
CA GLU A 97 4.39 -2.02 -20.71
C GLU A 97 4.34 -3.11 -19.65
N ALA A 98 4.83 -4.31 -19.98
CA ALA A 98 4.93 -5.40 -19.02
C ALA A 98 5.89 -5.06 -17.87
N ALA A 99 7.00 -4.38 -18.16
CA ALA A 99 7.94 -3.91 -17.14
C ALA A 99 7.30 -2.88 -16.19
N ALA A 100 6.53 -1.92 -16.72
CA ALA A 100 5.80 -0.94 -15.91
C ALA A 100 4.77 -1.61 -15.00
N ASP A 101 3.99 -2.53 -15.55
CA ASP A 101 2.99 -3.30 -14.80
C ASP A 101 3.63 -4.15 -13.70
N ALA A 102 4.75 -4.80 -13.99
CA ALA A 102 5.48 -5.58 -13.00
C ALA A 102 6.00 -4.71 -11.86
N TRP A 103 6.56 -3.53 -12.19
CA TRP A 103 7.02 -2.58 -11.19
C TRP A 103 5.88 -2.07 -10.30
N MET A 104 4.74 -1.68 -10.88
CA MET A 104 3.57 -1.23 -10.12
C MET A 104 2.99 -2.33 -9.22
N ARG A 105 2.98 -3.58 -9.69
CA ARG A 105 2.51 -4.73 -8.89
C ARG A 105 3.46 -5.05 -7.75
N ALA A 106 4.77 -4.92 -7.97
CA ALA A 106 5.77 -5.13 -6.93
C ALA A 106 5.62 -4.06 -5.83
N ASP A 107 5.47 -2.78 -6.21
CA ASP A 107 5.24 -1.68 -5.26
C ASP A 107 3.97 -1.92 -4.41
N LEU A 108 2.86 -2.29 -5.04
CA LEU A 108 1.60 -2.63 -4.37
C LEU A 108 1.72 -3.73 -3.30
N ARG A 109 2.64 -4.68 -3.50
CA ARG A 109 2.87 -5.81 -2.59
C ARG A 109 3.82 -5.45 -1.46
N THR A 110 4.51 -4.31 -1.51
CA THR A 110 5.46 -3.90 -0.47
C THR A 110 4.73 -3.81 0.87
N PRO A 111 4.96 -4.75 1.79
CA PRO A 111 4.35 -4.69 3.11
C PRO A 111 5.21 -3.81 4.00
N VAL A 112 4.63 -3.25 5.06
CA VAL A 112 5.39 -2.54 6.11
C VAL A 112 6.17 -3.53 7.02
N ALA A 113 6.32 -4.79 6.61
CA ALA A 113 6.57 -5.98 7.44
C ALA A 113 8.01 -6.17 7.95
N GLU A 114 9.01 -5.44 7.43
CA GLU A 114 10.42 -5.57 7.86
C GLU A 114 10.62 -5.32 9.37
N ALA A 115 9.65 -4.64 10.01
CA ALA A 115 9.62 -4.34 11.43
C ALA A 115 9.39 -5.54 12.38
N TRP A 116 9.01 -6.73 11.88
CA TRP A 116 8.57 -7.87 12.72
C TRP A 116 9.60 -8.98 12.94
N ARG A 117 10.75 -8.96 12.22
CA ARG A 117 11.86 -9.90 12.49
C ARG A 117 12.28 -9.99 13.97
N PRO A 118 12.20 -8.93 14.80
CA PRO A 118 12.53 -9.04 16.22
C PRO A 118 11.49 -9.80 17.07
N TYR A 119 10.27 -10.02 16.57
CA TYR A 119 9.14 -10.51 17.37
C TYR A 119 8.62 -11.90 16.95
N VAL A 120 9.13 -12.45 15.85
CA VAL A 120 8.76 -13.78 15.36
C VAL A 120 9.97 -14.70 15.46
N GLY A 121 9.86 -15.74 16.30
CA GLY A 121 10.93 -16.73 16.50
C GLY A 121 11.06 -17.78 15.40
N GLY A 122 10.24 -17.69 14.34
CA GLY A 122 10.16 -18.65 13.24
C GLY A 122 10.27 -18.00 11.86
N VAL A 123 10.15 -18.82 10.81
CA VAL A 123 10.20 -18.35 9.42
C VAL A 123 8.88 -17.67 9.04
N ILE A 124 8.95 -16.44 8.53
CA ILE A 124 7.81 -15.75 7.94
C ILE A 124 7.81 -16.05 6.43
N GLU A 125 6.78 -16.74 5.96
CA GLU A 125 6.57 -17.07 4.54
C GLU A 125 5.39 -16.26 4.00
N THR A 126 5.63 -15.51 2.94
CA THR A 126 4.62 -14.66 2.29
C THR A 126 4.10 -15.37 1.04
N HIS A 127 2.78 -15.47 0.91
CA HIS A 127 2.13 -16.06 -0.27
C HIS A 127 1.29 -15.01 -0.99
N ASP A 128 1.53 -14.85 -2.29
CA ASP A 128 0.76 -13.97 -3.14
C ASP A 128 -0.50 -14.69 -3.65
N VAL A 129 -1.66 -14.08 -3.43
CA VAL A 129 -2.93 -14.55 -3.99
C VAL A 129 -3.28 -13.66 -5.17
N ALA A 130 -3.60 -14.25 -6.33
CA ALA A 130 -3.81 -13.53 -7.60
C ALA A 130 -5.17 -12.79 -7.65
N CYS A 131 -5.46 -11.95 -6.66
CA CYS A 131 -6.65 -11.11 -6.63
C CYS A 131 -6.36 -9.76 -5.97
N GLY A 132 -7.06 -8.71 -6.40
CA GLY A 132 -7.11 -7.46 -5.64
C GLY A 132 -8.01 -7.62 -4.41
N HIS A 133 -7.87 -6.73 -3.42
CA HIS A 133 -8.63 -6.71 -2.15
C HIS A 133 -10.12 -7.08 -2.28
N LYS A 134 -10.81 -6.39 -3.19
CA LYS A 134 -12.26 -6.56 -3.41
C LYS A 134 -12.65 -7.95 -3.91
N GLY A 135 -11.67 -8.72 -4.40
CA GLY A 135 -11.83 -10.10 -4.86
C GLY A 135 -11.47 -11.15 -3.80
N MET A 136 -10.84 -10.79 -2.69
CA MET A 136 -10.24 -11.75 -1.76
C MET A 136 -11.26 -12.65 -1.05
N ILE A 137 -12.46 -12.15 -0.78
CA ILE A 137 -13.55 -12.95 -0.18
C ILE A 137 -14.37 -13.71 -1.23
N ARG A 138 -14.00 -13.65 -2.51
CA ARG A 138 -14.68 -14.45 -3.54
C ARG A 138 -14.30 -15.93 -3.38
N PRO A 139 -15.17 -16.85 -3.86
CA PRO A 139 -14.95 -18.28 -3.68
C PRO A 139 -13.58 -18.78 -4.18
N GLY A 140 -13.07 -18.25 -5.30
CA GLY A 140 -11.77 -18.63 -5.86
C GLY A 140 -10.59 -18.33 -4.92
N PRO A 141 -10.32 -17.05 -4.61
CA PRO A 141 -9.24 -16.67 -3.69
C PRO A 141 -9.38 -17.28 -2.28
N MET A 142 -10.59 -17.41 -1.74
CA MET A 142 -10.81 -18.08 -0.45
C MET A 142 -10.43 -19.57 -0.48
N ALA A 143 -10.73 -20.28 -1.58
CA ALA A 143 -10.35 -21.67 -1.74
C ALA A 143 -8.83 -21.83 -1.87
N GLU A 144 -8.17 -20.91 -2.58
CA GLU A 144 -6.71 -20.86 -2.71
C GLU A 144 -6.02 -20.62 -1.35
N ILE A 145 -6.48 -19.62 -0.60
CA ILE A 145 -5.98 -19.35 0.77
C ILE A 145 -6.22 -20.55 1.68
N GLY A 146 -7.43 -21.12 1.64
CA GLY A 146 -7.79 -22.29 2.44
C GLY A 146 -6.89 -23.49 2.14
N ALA A 147 -6.54 -23.71 0.88
CA ALA A 147 -5.62 -24.78 0.47
C ALA A 147 -4.19 -24.53 0.99
N MET A 148 -3.68 -23.30 0.91
CA MET A 148 -2.36 -22.93 1.44
C MET A 148 -2.27 -23.15 2.95
N VAL A 149 -3.28 -22.70 3.70
CA VAL A 149 -3.35 -22.90 5.16
C VAL A 149 -3.47 -24.38 5.51
N ALA A 150 -4.34 -25.12 4.80
CA ALA A 150 -4.51 -26.55 5.04
C ALA A 150 -3.22 -27.35 4.78
N ALA A 151 -2.49 -27.02 3.71
CA ALA A 151 -1.18 -27.63 3.43
C ALA A 151 -0.19 -27.34 4.57
N ARG A 152 -0.10 -26.09 5.03
CA ARG A 152 0.82 -25.68 6.09
C ARG A 152 0.52 -26.32 7.45
N LEU A 153 -0.76 -26.56 7.76
CA LEU A 153 -1.20 -27.24 8.98
C LEU A 153 -0.92 -28.76 8.96
N GLN A 154 -0.69 -29.34 7.78
CA GLN A 154 -0.36 -30.76 7.61
C GLN A 154 1.15 -31.03 7.60
N GLU A 155 1.97 -29.99 7.49
CA GLU A 155 3.43 -30.13 7.58
C GLU A 155 3.83 -30.45 9.03
N PRO A 156 4.64 -31.51 9.27
CA PRO A 156 5.11 -31.84 10.60
C PRO A 156 5.97 -30.69 11.13
N THR A 157 5.56 -30.14 12.28
CA THR A 157 6.32 -29.10 12.97
C THR A 157 7.68 -29.67 13.36
N SER A 158 8.76 -29.18 12.73
CA SER A 158 10.15 -29.49 13.11
C SER A 158 10.65 -28.54 14.17
#